data_AF-S5AKV3-F1
#
_entry.id   AF-S5AKV3-F1
#
_cell.length_a   1.000
_cell.length_b   1.000
_cell.length_c   1.000
_cell.angle_alpha   90.00
_cell.angle_beta   90.00
_cell.angle_gamma   90.00
#
_symmetry.space_group_name_H-M   'P 1'
#
loop_
_entity.id
_entity.type
_entity.pdbx_description
1 polymer ?
#
loop_
_entity_poly.entity_id
_entity_poly.type
_entity_poly.pdbx_seq_one_letter_code
_entity_poly.pdbx_strand_id
1 'polypeptide(L)'
;MLDIAKQMKAHKDAYQCIGINLSHLNEDDKHALDCMTQASMVMERDTGWFVKLYEVDSEPQCIEEHYKQMYPGATDNLLSIMGAVYSAGFRLIEFDTDALYIDELPVFD
;
A
#
# COMPACT_ATOMS: atom_id res chain seq x y z
N MET A 1 9.39 30.11 15.24
CA MET A 1 8.52 28.93 15.01
C MET A 1 7.52 29.09 13.85
N LEU A 2 7.19 30.30 13.38
CA LEU A 2 6.28 30.51 12.23
C LEU A 2 6.85 30.14 10.84
N ASP A 3 8.17 29.96 10.73
CA ASP A 3 8.87 29.73 9.45
C ASP A 3 8.82 28.25 9.00
N ILE A 4 8.96 27.31 9.93
CA ILE A 4 9.01 25.86 9.64
C ILE A 4 7.69 25.36 9.05
N ALA A 5 6.55 25.74 9.63
CA ALA A 5 5.23 25.31 9.15
C ALA A 5 4.93 25.82 7.72
N LYS A 6 5.47 26.98 7.34
CA LYS A 6 5.33 27.52 5.99
C LYS A 6 6.20 26.76 4.98
N GLN A 7 7.42 26.41 5.36
CA GLN A 7 8.31 25.57 4.56
C GLN A 7 7.66 24.20 4.31
N MET A 8 7.14 23.54 5.36
CA MET A 8 6.45 22.25 5.22
C MET A 8 5.22 22.31 4.29
N LYS A 9 4.35 23.31 4.45
CA LYS A 9 3.15 23.47 3.59
C LYS A 9 3.46 23.73 2.12
N ALA A 10 4.64 24.28 1.81
CA ALA A 10 5.06 24.53 0.43
C ALA A 10 5.39 23.22 -0.32
N HIS A 11 5.71 22.15 0.42
CA HIS A 11 5.91 20.82 -0.14
C HIS A 11 4.59 20.05 -0.10
N LYS A 12 3.80 20.14 -1.18
CA LYS A 12 2.68 19.23 -1.40
C LYS A 12 3.22 17.80 -1.34
N ASP A 13 2.63 16.95 -0.50
CA ASP A 13 3.16 15.61 -0.26
C ASP A 13 3.15 14.79 -1.56
N ALA A 14 4.35 14.38 -1.99
CA ALA A 14 4.51 13.54 -3.17
C ALA A 14 4.13 12.08 -2.87
N TYR A 15 4.08 11.70 -1.59
CA TYR A 15 3.73 10.37 -1.12
C TYR A 15 2.30 10.35 -0.63
N GLN A 16 1.35 10.51 -1.54
CA GLN A 16 -0.07 10.42 -1.16
C GLN A 16 -0.38 9.01 -0.64
N CYS A 17 -0.99 8.97 0.54
CA CYS A 17 -1.51 7.76 1.18
C CYS A 17 -2.99 7.58 0.84
N ILE A 18 -3.40 6.34 0.58
CA ILE A 18 -4.81 5.94 0.54
C ILE A 18 -5.09 4.94 1.66
N GLY A 19 -6.17 5.17 2.40
CA GLY A 19 -6.70 4.18 3.32
C GLY A 19 -7.61 3.20 2.58
N ILE A 20 -7.45 1.90 2.79
CA ILE A 20 -8.30 0.82 2.24
C ILE A 20 -8.77 -0.08 3.38
N ASN A 21 -10.05 -0.43 3.35
CA ASN A 21 -10.67 -1.24 4.39
C ASN A 21 -10.07 -2.66 4.46
N LEU A 22 -9.84 -3.18 5.67
CA LEU A 22 -9.33 -4.56 5.88
C LEU A 22 -10.21 -5.65 5.28
N SER A 23 -11.52 -5.38 5.09
CA SER A 23 -12.44 -6.33 4.47
C SER A 23 -12.05 -6.69 3.02
N HIS A 24 -11.17 -5.91 2.38
CA HIS A 24 -10.61 -6.26 1.06
C HIS A 24 -9.41 -7.23 1.11
N LEU A 25 -9.00 -7.64 2.31
CA LEU A 25 -7.91 -8.59 2.54
C LEU A 25 -8.47 -9.92 3.06
N ASN A 26 -8.17 -11.02 2.37
CA ASN A 26 -8.40 -12.35 2.91
C ASN A 26 -7.30 -12.72 3.95
N GLU A 27 -7.47 -13.83 4.65
CA GLU A 27 -6.52 -14.28 5.68
C GLU A 27 -5.11 -14.54 5.15
N ASP A 28 -4.98 -15.04 3.92
CA ASP A 28 -3.67 -15.26 3.30
C ASP A 28 -2.97 -13.93 2.98
N ASP A 29 -3.73 -12.89 2.61
CA ASP A 29 -3.20 -11.54 2.38
C ASP A 29 -2.67 -10.94 3.70
N LYS A 30 -3.46 -11.06 4.78
CA LYS A 30 -3.09 -10.59 6.12
C LYS A 30 -1.82 -11.31 6.59
N HIS A 31 -1.79 -12.63 6.44
CA HIS A 31 -0.62 -13.44 6.78
C HIS A 31 0.62 -13.06 5.95
N ALA A 32 0.45 -12.78 4.66
CA ALA A 32 1.53 -12.32 3.79
C ALA A 32 2.10 -10.97 4.30
N LEU A 33 1.24 -10.02 4.68
CA LEU A 33 1.66 -8.74 5.25
C LEU A 33 2.42 -8.91 6.57
N ASP A 34 1.96 -9.78 7.47
CA ASP A 34 2.65 -10.09 8.74
C ASP A 34 4.07 -10.64 8.50
N CYS A 35 4.21 -11.53 7.51
CA CYS A 35 5.48 -12.14 7.17
C CYS A 35 6.46 -11.16 6.48
N MET A 36 5.95 -10.10 5.86
CA MET A 36 6.75 -9.11 5.13
C MET A 36 7.45 -8.08 6.03
N THR A 37 7.07 -7.95 7.29
CA THR A 37 7.48 -6.88 8.23
C THR A 37 8.99 -6.76 8.50
N GLN A 38 9.80 -7.80 8.25
CA GLN A 38 11.23 -7.79 8.62
C GLN A 38 12.19 -7.37 7.50
N ALA A 39 11.76 -7.37 6.23
CA ALA A 39 12.61 -7.02 5.09
C ALA A 39 11.89 -6.14 4.05
N SER A 40 10.56 -6.05 4.13
CA SER A 40 9.72 -5.36 3.17
C SER A 40 9.22 -4.07 3.78
N MET A 41 8.85 -3.10 2.95
CA MET A 41 8.35 -1.80 3.40
C MET A 41 6.88 -1.86 3.89
N VAL A 42 6.58 -2.92 4.64
CA VAL A 42 5.32 -3.16 5.32
C VAL A 42 5.56 -2.92 6.80
N MET A 43 4.73 -2.06 7.40
CA MET A 43 4.77 -1.76 8.83
C MET A 43 3.44 -2.16 9.44
N GLU A 44 3.47 -3.13 10.34
CA GLU A 44 2.31 -3.55 11.13
C GLU A 44 1.91 -2.48 12.16
N ARG A 45 0.61 -2.43 12.46
CA ARG A 45 -0.04 -1.60 13.47
C ARG A 45 -1.14 -2.39 14.16
N ASP A 46 -1.60 -1.89 15.31
CA ASP A 46 -2.69 -2.50 16.08
C ASP A 46 -4.00 -2.70 15.28
N THR A 47 -4.21 -1.92 14.22
CA THR A 47 -5.45 -1.91 13.42
C THR A 47 -5.25 -2.31 11.96
N GLY A 48 -4.04 -2.73 11.57
CA GLY A 48 -3.73 -3.16 10.21
C GLY A 48 -2.28 -2.88 9.79
N TRP A 49 -2.05 -2.42 8.56
CA TRP A 49 -0.69 -2.30 7.98
C TRP A 49 -0.52 -1.03 7.14
N PHE A 50 0.68 -0.46 7.17
CA PHE A 50 1.13 0.46 6.13
C PHE A 50 1.98 -0.28 5.10
N VAL A 51 1.72 -0.06 3.82
CA VAL A 51 2.47 -0.64 2.71
C VAL A 51 2.98 0.47 1.81
N LYS A 52 4.29 0.73 1.83
CA LYS A 52 4.91 1.66 0.88
C LYS A 52 5.02 0.99 -0.48
N LEU A 53 4.62 1.68 -1.55
CA LEU A 53 4.69 1.23 -2.94
C LEU A 53 5.90 1.86 -3.63
N TYR A 54 6.78 1.03 -4.19
CA TYR A 54 7.97 1.51 -4.90
C TYR A 54 7.67 2.02 -6.31
N GLU A 55 8.50 2.96 -6.75
CA GLU A 55 8.52 3.41 -8.14
C GLU A 55 9.16 2.36 -9.03
N VAL A 56 8.63 2.23 -10.23
CA VAL A 56 9.20 1.38 -11.26
C VAL A 56 10.26 2.21 -12.00
N ASP A 57 11.53 2.05 -11.59
CA ASP A 57 12.69 2.73 -12.15
C ASP A 57 13.03 2.19 -13.57
N SER A 58 12.17 2.48 -14.55
CA SER A 58 12.39 2.37 -16.01
C SER A 58 12.62 0.97 -16.65
N GLU A 59 11.92 0.73 -17.77
CA GLU A 59 11.96 -0.42 -18.71
C GLU A 59 11.17 -1.70 -18.32
N PRO A 60 10.70 -2.51 -19.30
CA PRO A 60 9.29 -2.91 -19.43
C PRO A 60 8.95 -4.15 -18.58
N GLN A 61 9.09 -4.04 -17.27
CA GLN A 61 8.39 -4.96 -16.37
C GLN A 61 6.95 -4.46 -16.22
N CYS A 62 5.98 -5.35 -16.36
CA CYS A 62 4.63 -5.02 -15.94
C CYS A 62 4.66 -4.76 -14.42
N ILE A 63 3.83 -3.83 -13.94
CA ILE A 63 3.78 -3.42 -12.51
C ILE A 63 3.62 -4.65 -11.59
N GLU A 64 2.88 -5.66 -12.06
CA GLU A 64 2.66 -6.92 -11.36
C GLU A 64 3.96 -7.71 -11.14
N GLU A 65 4.81 -7.87 -12.16
CA GLU A 65 6.11 -8.54 -12.04
C GLU A 65 7.04 -7.80 -11.08
N HIS A 66 7.03 -6.47 -11.13
CA HIS A 66 7.80 -5.64 -10.22
C HIS A 66 7.37 -5.87 -8.76
N TYR A 67 6.06 -5.86 -8.47
CA TYR A 67 5.56 -6.08 -7.12
C TYR A 67 5.69 -7.54 -6.65
N LYS A 68 5.61 -8.52 -7.54
CA LYS A 68 5.96 -9.92 -7.20
C LYS A 68 7.40 -10.05 -6.68
N GLN A 69 8.33 -9.28 -7.25
CA GLN A 69 9.73 -9.28 -6.81
C GLN A 69 9.95 -8.48 -5.51
N MET A 70 9.28 -7.34 -5.37
CA MET A 70 9.44 -6.46 -4.21
C MET A 70 8.71 -6.95 -2.95
N TYR A 71 7.62 -7.70 -3.13
CA TYR A 71 6.80 -8.25 -2.04
C TYR A 71 6.70 -9.78 -2.19
N PRO A 72 7.80 -10.51 -1.97
CA PRO A 72 7.78 -11.97 -2.08
C PRO A 72 6.79 -12.56 -1.07
N GLY A 73 5.88 -13.41 -1.56
CA GLY A 73 4.80 -13.98 -0.76
C GLY A 73 3.49 -13.20 -0.81
N ALA A 74 3.44 -12.06 -1.49
CA ALA A 74 2.19 -11.36 -1.75
C ALA A 74 1.29 -12.24 -2.63
N THR A 75 0.03 -12.33 -2.24
CA THR A 75 -1.01 -13.02 -3.01
C THR A 75 -1.37 -12.21 -4.26
N ASP A 76 -2.02 -12.83 -5.23
CA ASP A 76 -2.51 -12.12 -6.41
C ASP A 76 -3.56 -11.04 -6.06
N ASN A 77 -4.38 -11.26 -5.01
CA ASN A 77 -5.33 -10.24 -4.53
C ASN A 77 -4.61 -9.00 -4.01
N LEU A 78 -3.63 -9.20 -3.12
CA LEU A 78 -2.85 -8.12 -2.53
C LEU A 78 -2.07 -7.35 -3.61
N LEU A 79 -1.45 -8.06 -4.57
CA LEU A 79 -0.73 -7.46 -5.68
C LEU A 79 -1.65 -6.66 -6.62
N SER A 80 -2.87 -7.14 -6.86
CA SER A 80 -3.89 -6.40 -7.62
C SER A 80 -4.24 -5.08 -6.95
N ILE A 81 -4.47 -5.09 -5.63
CA ILE A 81 -4.74 -3.87 -4.85
C ILE A 81 -3.53 -2.91 -4.93
N MET A 82 -2.31 -3.40 -4.68
CA MET A 82 -1.09 -2.60 -4.77
C MET A 82 -0.92 -1.96 -6.15
N GLY A 83 -1.13 -2.73 -7.22
CA GLY A 83 -1.03 -2.25 -8.61
C GLY A 83 -2.09 -1.20 -8.94
N ALA A 84 -3.33 -1.40 -8.50
CA ALA A 84 -4.42 -0.44 -8.71
C ALA A 84 -4.15 0.88 -7.98
N VAL A 85 -3.73 0.82 -6.72
CA VAL A 85 -3.39 2.00 -5.91
C VAL A 85 -2.21 2.78 -6.51
N TYR A 86 -1.15 2.07 -6.91
CA TYR A 86 -0.01 2.69 -7.57
C TYR A 86 -0.40 3.40 -8.86
N SER A 87 -1.23 2.74 -9.69
CA SER A 87 -1.74 3.28 -10.96
C SER A 87 -2.63 4.51 -10.75
N ALA A 88 -3.32 4.60 -9.61
CA ALA A 88 -4.09 5.78 -9.20
C ALA A 88 -3.21 6.95 -8.68
N GLY A 89 -1.88 6.78 -8.62
CA GLY A 89 -0.92 7.83 -8.27
C GLY A 89 -0.52 7.87 -6.80
N PHE A 90 -0.98 6.93 -5.98
CA PHE A 90 -0.57 6.82 -4.58
C PHE A 90 0.75 6.05 -4.46
N ARG A 91 1.45 6.26 -3.34
CA ARG A 91 2.73 5.59 -3.03
C ARG A 91 2.73 4.93 -1.65
N LEU A 92 1.61 4.99 -0.95
CA LEU A 92 1.42 4.41 0.37
C LEU A 92 -0.03 3.93 0.50
N ILE A 93 -0.20 2.71 1.00
CA ILE A 93 -1.50 2.17 1.40
C ILE A 93 -1.51 2.09 2.92
N GLU A 94 -2.62 2.51 3.52
CA GLU A 94 -3.00 2.18 4.88
C GLU A 94 -4.14 1.17 4.82
N PHE A 95 -3.88 -0.07 5.22
CA PHE A 95 -4.94 -1.04 5.45
C PHE A 95 -5.43 -0.89 6.88
N ASP A 96 -6.70 -0.50 7.05
CA ASP A 96 -7.30 -0.22 8.36
C ASP A 96 -8.80 -0.57 8.40
N THR A 97 -9.33 -0.86 9.60
CA THR A 97 -10.73 -1.31 9.77
C THR A 97 -11.73 -0.20 9.46
N ASP A 98 -11.38 1.07 9.67
CA ASP A 98 -12.26 2.23 9.48
C ASP A 98 -11.97 2.99 8.17
N ALA A 99 -11.15 2.40 7.29
CA ALA A 99 -10.75 3.02 6.03
C ALA A 99 -11.78 2.82 4.91
N LEU A 100 -11.49 3.43 3.74
CA LEU A 100 -12.36 3.46 2.57
C LEU A 100 -12.67 2.05 2.06
N TYR A 101 -13.94 1.81 1.78
CA TYR A 101 -14.41 0.66 1.03
C TYR A 101 -14.41 0.98 -0.47
N ILE A 102 -13.87 0.10 -1.29
CA ILE A 102 -13.80 0.25 -2.75
C ILE A 102 -14.71 -0.80 -3.37
N ASP A 103 -15.81 -0.34 -4.00
CA ASP A 103 -16.89 -1.22 -4.50
C ASP A 103 -16.41 -2.26 -5.52
N GLU A 104 -15.36 -1.97 -6.29
CA GLU A 104 -14.80 -2.86 -7.30
C GLU A 104 -13.78 -3.88 -6.76
N LEU A 105 -13.37 -3.77 -5.49
CA LEU A 105 -12.49 -4.74 -4.87
C LEU A 105 -13.29 -5.87 -4.21
N PRO A 106 -12.78 -7.13 -4.27
CA PRO A 106 -13.41 -8.24 -3.57
C PRO A 106 -13.40 -7.99 -2.07
N VAL A 107 -14.36 -8.61 -1.39
CA VAL A 107 -14.57 -8.47 0.04
C VAL A 107 -14.62 -9.85 0.66
N PHE A 108 -13.94 -9.98 1.79
CA PHE A 108 -13.73 -11.23 2.50
C PHE A 108 -14.24 -11.07 3.93
N ASP A 109 -14.83 -12.15 4.45
CA ASP A 109 -15.34 -12.26 5.82
C ASP A 109 -14.24 -12.66 6.81
#